data_AF-A0A820IP09-F1
#
_entry.id   AF-A0A820IP09-F1
#
_cell.length_a   1.000
_cell.length_b   1.000
_cell.length_c   1.000
_cell.angle_alpha   90.00
_cell.angle_beta   90.00
_cell.angle_gamma   90.00
#
_symmetry.space_group_name_H-M   'P 1'
#
loop_
_entity.id
_entity.type
_entity.pdbx_description
1 polymer ?
#
loop_
_entity_poly.entity_id
_entity_poly.type
_entity_poly.pdbx_seq_one_letter_code
_entity_poly.pdbx_strand_id
1 'polypeptide(L)'
;KSDPTNWTARFVNWGEQNCYGRIIRGICVFGIFDLPNLLNRHELFANKFHLNADPIAYQCLEELIFNRSKLDLPLNDAIFYRQMPFLLPS
;
A
#
# COMPACT_ATOMS: atom_id res chain seq x y z
N LYS A 1 -15.58 4.80 -6.29
CA LYS A 1 -16.62 3.80 -5.91
C LYS A 1 -15.91 2.64 -5.23
N SER A 2 -16.09 2.49 -3.92
CA SER A 2 -15.56 1.38 -3.10
C SER A 2 -16.42 0.12 -3.30
N ASP A 3 -15.77 -0.98 -3.68
CA ASP A 3 -16.34 -2.32 -3.86
C ASP A 3 -16.66 -2.96 -2.48
N PRO A 4 -17.82 -3.62 -2.25
CA PRO A 4 -18.27 -4.05 -0.92
C PRO A 4 -17.51 -5.24 -0.33
N THR A 5 -16.67 -5.92 -1.10
CA THR A 5 -15.82 -6.99 -0.60
C THR A 5 -14.50 -6.41 -0.11
N ASN A 6 -14.16 -6.72 1.13
CA ASN A 6 -12.98 -6.26 1.86
C ASN A 6 -11.67 -6.75 1.20
N TRP A 7 -11.28 -6.15 0.07
CA TRP A 7 -10.09 -6.52 -0.71
C TRP A 7 -8.82 -5.96 -0.06
N THR A 8 -8.36 -6.63 0.98
CA THR A 8 -7.08 -6.36 1.66
C THR A 8 -5.87 -6.73 0.81
N ALA A 9 -6.07 -7.18 -0.42
CA ALA A 9 -4.98 -7.47 -1.35
C ALA A 9 -4.33 -6.19 -1.89
N ARG A 10 -5.11 -5.20 -2.36
CA ARG A 10 -4.52 -4.07 -3.11
C ARG A 10 -5.30 -2.76 -2.96
N PHE A 11 -4.59 -1.72 -2.53
CA PHE A 11 -5.07 -0.34 -2.58
C PHE A 11 -4.81 0.28 -3.96
N VAL A 12 -5.80 1.02 -4.49
CA VAL A 12 -5.67 1.84 -5.70
C VAL A 12 -6.30 3.21 -5.42
N ASN A 13 -5.56 4.30 -5.60
CA ASN A 13 -6.14 5.64 -5.55
C ASN A 13 -6.60 6.05 -6.96
N TRP A 14 -7.91 6.07 -7.19
CA TRP A 14 -8.56 6.46 -8.44
C TRP A 14 -8.67 7.99 -8.65
N GLY A 15 -7.85 8.78 -7.94
CA GLY A 15 -7.92 10.24 -7.92
C GLY A 15 -9.05 10.79 -7.03
N GLU A 16 -9.66 9.93 -6.20
CA GLU A 16 -10.69 10.32 -5.22
C GLU A 16 -10.08 10.90 -3.94
N GLN A 17 -8.80 10.62 -3.68
CA GLN A 17 -8.04 11.13 -2.55
C GLN A 17 -6.84 11.95 -3.04
N ASN A 18 -6.26 12.76 -2.15
CA ASN A 18 -5.03 13.51 -2.44
C ASN A 18 -3.98 12.55 -3.02
N CYS A 19 -3.43 12.95 -4.17
CA CYS A 19 -2.36 12.27 -4.87
C CYS A 19 -1.21 13.25 -4.98
N TYR A 20 -0.13 13.00 -4.25
CA TYR A 20 1.04 13.88 -4.23
C TYR A 20 2.07 13.52 -5.30
N GLY A 21 1.94 12.35 -5.92
CA GLY A 21 2.61 12.02 -7.17
C GLY A 21 1.87 12.55 -8.40
N ARG A 22 1.51 11.66 -9.34
CA ARG A 22 0.91 12.06 -10.63
C ARG A 22 -0.26 11.17 -11.01
N ILE A 23 -1.40 11.77 -11.36
CA ILE A 23 -2.54 11.02 -11.90
C ILE A 23 -2.29 10.70 -13.38
N ILE A 24 -2.28 9.41 -13.72
CA ILE A 24 -2.14 8.91 -15.10
C ILE A 24 -3.30 7.96 -15.39
N ARG A 25 -4.10 8.25 -16.42
CA ARG A 25 -5.29 7.47 -16.80
C ARG A 25 -6.27 7.27 -15.62
N GLY A 26 -6.49 8.32 -14.82
CA GLY A 26 -7.42 8.27 -13.68
C GLY A 26 -6.94 7.48 -12.47
N ILE A 27 -5.65 7.10 -12.40
CA ILE A 27 -5.06 6.41 -11.26
C ILE A 27 -3.85 7.19 -10.78
N CYS A 28 -3.74 7.41 -9.46
CA CYS A 28 -2.57 7.99 -8.84
C CYS A 28 -1.34 7.09 -9.01
N VAL A 29 -0.30 7.63 -9.62
CA VAL A 29 1.06 7.13 -9.49
C VAL A 29 1.62 7.75 -8.22
N PHE A 30 1.85 6.94 -7.19
CA PHE A 30 2.32 7.41 -5.89
C PHE A 30 3.74 7.98 -5.98
N GLY A 31 3.93 9.12 -5.30
CA GLY A 31 5.22 9.74 -5.04
C GLY A 31 5.61 9.67 -3.57
N ILE A 32 6.74 10.27 -3.21
CA ILE A 32 7.33 10.18 -1.87
C ILE A 32 6.37 10.66 -0.77
N PHE A 33 5.61 11.73 -1.04
CA PHE A 33 4.66 12.29 -0.08
C PHE A 33 3.37 11.48 0.08
N ASP A 34 3.13 10.49 -0.79
CA ASP A 34 2.02 9.55 -0.62
C ASP A 34 2.38 8.42 0.37
N LEU A 35 3.66 8.12 0.57
CA LEU A 35 4.11 6.99 1.41
C LEU A 35 3.54 7.01 2.83
N PRO A 36 3.51 8.12 3.59
CA PRO A 36 2.97 8.12 4.95
C PRO A 36 1.51 7.67 5.03
N ASN A 37 0.70 7.96 4.00
CA ASN A 37 -0.68 7.48 3.93
C ASN A 37 -0.70 5.97 3.66
N LEU A 38 0.10 5.51 2.69
CA LEU A 38 0.18 4.09 2.33
C LEU A 38 0.65 3.20 3.49
N LEU A 39 1.54 3.70 4.36
CA LEU A 39 2.06 2.95 5.49
C LEU A 39 1.07 2.73 6.63
N ASN A 40 -0.05 3.47 6.64
CA ASN A 40 -1.13 3.34 7.62
C ASN A 40 -2.31 2.50 7.11
N ARG A 41 -2.14 1.83 5.97
CA ARG A 41 -3.18 1.04 5.32
C ARG A 41 -3.02 -0.45 5.60
N HIS A 42 -4.13 -1.17 5.53
CA HIS A 42 -4.19 -2.62 5.77
C HIS A 42 -4.12 -3.45 4.48
N GLU A 43 -4.11 -2.80 3.31
CA GLU A 43 -3.90 -3.48 2.05
C GLU A 43 -2.44 -3.93 1.88
N LEU A 44 -2.23 -5.17 1.43
CA LEU A 44 -0.90 -5.78 1.26
C LEU A 44 -0.07 -5.11 0.16
N PHE A 45 -0.72 -4.66 -0.90
CA PHE A 45 -0.09 -4.01 -2.05
C PHE A 45 -0.73 -2.65 -2.33
N ALA A 46 0.03 -1.73 -2.91
CA ALA A 46 -0.48 -0.45 -3.40
C ALA A 46 -0.22 -0.33 -4.89
N ASN A 47 -1.18 0.22 -5.64
CA ASN A 47 -1.08 0.49 -7.06
C ASN A 47 -1.46 1.95 -7.39
N LYS A 48 -0.65 2.69 -8.15
CA LYS A 48 0.57 2.28 -8.90
C LYS A 48 1.79 3.10 -8.50
N PHE A 49 2.96 2.51 -8.74
CA PHE A 49 4.24 3.20 -8.71
C PHE A 49 4.86 3.12 -10.12
N HIS A 50 5.64 4.13 -10.51
CA HIS A 50 6.50 4.07 -11.70
C HIS A 50 7.86 4.71 -11.43
N LEU A 51 8.95 3.99 -11.75
CA LEU A 51 10.32 4.48 -11.54
C LEU A 51 10.57 5.83 -12.23
N ASN A 52 9.94 6.03 -13.39
CA ASN A 52 10.05 7.27 -14.16
C ASN A 52 9.23 8.44 -13.58
N ALA A 53 8.34 8.18 -12.62
CA ALA A 53 7.52 9.20 -11.98
C ALA A 53 8.18 9.73 -10.71
N ASP A 54 8.58 8.82 -9.82
CA ASP A 54 9.29 9.16 -8.58
C ASP A 54 10.13 7.95 -8.12
N PRO A 55 11.44 7.91 -8.46
CA PRO A 55 12.32 6.81 -8.06
C PRO A 55 12.64 6.85 -6.56
N ILE A 56 12.52 8.01 -5.90
CA ILE A 56 12.77 8.14 -4.45
C ILE A 56 11.66 7.43 -3.68
N ALA A 57 10.40 7.57 -4.12
CA ALA A 57 9.28 6.84 -3.54
C ALA A 57 9.50 5.32 -3.54
N TYR A 58 10.07 4.78 -4.63
CA TYR A 58 10.44 3.36 -4.70
C TYR A 58 11.53 3.01 -3.69
N GLN A 59 12.65 3.73 -3.73
CA GLN A 59 13.82 3.39 -2.93
C GLN A 59 13.52 3.45 -1.43
N CYS A 60 12.80 4.48 -0.98
CA CYS A 60 12.41 4.61 0.42
C CYS A 60 11.45 3.49 0.86
N LEU A 61 10.50 3.09 -0.01
CA LEU A 61 9.59 1.99 0.31
C LEU A 61 10.32 0.64 0.36
N GLU A 62 11.25 0.39 -0.56
CA GLU A 62 12.09 -0.82 -0.56
C GLU A 62 12.97 -0.90 0.70
N GLU A 63 13.65 0.20 1.05
CA GLU A 63 14.49 0.26 2.24
C GLU A 63 13.67 0.03 3.52
N LEU A 64 12.48 0.64 3.61
CA LEU A 64 11.59 0.43 4.74
C LEU A 64 11.14 -1.03 4.88
N ILE A 65 10.71 -1.66 3.78
CA ILE A 65 10.29 -3.08 3.77
C ILE A 65 11.48 -3.98 4.12
N PHE A 66 12.64 -3.71 3.55
CA PHE A 66 13.87 -4.44 3.85
C PHE A 66 14.22 -4.34 5.33
N ASN A 67 14.25 -3.13 5.91
CA ASN A 67 14.54 -2.92 7.32
C ASN A 67 13.52 -3.63 8.24
N ARG A 68 12.23 -3.61 7.89
CA ARG A 68 11.20 -4.36 8.63
C ARG A 68 11.45 -5.86 8.60
N SER A 69 11.83 -6.42 7.45
CA SER A 69 12.14 -7.85 7.31
C SER A 69 13.41 -8.27 8.06
N LYS A 70 14.41 -7.40 8.16
CA LYS A 70 15.67 -7.69 8.85
C LYS A 70 15.56 -7.66 10.36
N LEU A 71 14.67 -6.82 10.87
CA LEU A 71 14.49 -6.61 12.30
C LEU A 71 13.45 -7.55 12.91
N ASP A 72 12.87 -8.47 12.13
CA ASP A 72 11.74 -9.35 12.52
C ASP A 72 10.65 -8.57 13.28
N LEU A 73 10.42 -7.31 12.88
CA LEU A 73 9.45 -6.46 13.55
C LEU A 73 8.06 -7.05 13.32
N PRO A 74 7.25 -7.20 14.38
CA PRO A 74 5.89 -7.67 14.21
C PRO A 74 5.15 -6.73 13.26
N LEU A 75 4.45 -7.30 12.28
CA LEU A 75 3.40 -6.56 11.58
C LEU A 75 2.43 -6.07 12.64
N ASN A 76 2.36 -4.76 12.86
CA ASN A 76 1.43 -4.18 13.84
C ASN A 76 -0.02 -4.62 13.59
N ASP A 77 -0.33 -4.95 12.33
CA ASP A 77 -1.64 -5.44 11.87
C ASP A 77 -1.73 -6.98 11.84
N ALA A 78 -0.79 -7.72 12.43
CA ALA A 78 -0.80 -9.19 12.40
C ALA A 78 -2.11 -9.79 12.93
N ILE A 79 -2.77 -9.12 13.89
CA ILE A 79 -4.09 -9.52 14.40
C ILE A 79 -5.17 -9.38 13.32
N PHE A 80 -5.17 -8.27 12.58
CA PHE A 80 -6.11 -8.03 11.48
C PHE A 80 -5.96 -9.09 10.38
N TYR A 81 -4.72 -9.38 9.96
CA TYR A 81 -4.47 -10.39 8.93
C TYR A 81 -4.85 -11.80 9.38
N ARG A 82 -4.64 -12.16 10.65
CA ARG A 82 -5.02 -13.49 11.19
C ARG A 82 -6.53 -13.75 11.22
N GLN A 83 -7.34 -12.71 11.23
CA GLN A 83 -8.80 -12.81 11.29
C GLN A 83 -9.45 -12.84 9.91
N MET A 84 -8.65 -12.90 8.83
CA MET A 84 -9.21 -12.88 7.48
C MET A 84 -10.03 -14.15 7.18
N PRO A 85 -11.21 -14.01 6.54
CA PRO A 85 -12.12 -15.13 6.31
C PRO A 85 -11.51 -16.30 5.54
N PHE A 86 -10.53 -16.05 4.68
CA PHE A 86 -9.87 -17.08 3.88
C PHE A 86 -8.78 -17.86 4.65
N LEU A 87 -8.38 -17.41 5.84
CA LEU A 87 -7.41 -18.11 6.71
C LEU A 87 -8.09 -18.94 7.80
N LEU A 88 -9.39 -18.71 8.04
CA LEU A 88 -10.15 -19.47 9.02
C LEU A 88 -10.68 -20.75 8.37
N PRO A 89 -10.49 -21.93 8.99
CA PRO A 89 -11.09 -23.16 8.49
C PRO A 89 -12.62 -23.04 8.50
N SER A 90 -13.25 -23.51 7.43
CA SER A 90 -14.70 -23.51 7.21
C SER A 90 -15.47 -24.30 8.26
#